data_AF-A0A7S2SRQ8-F1
#
_entry.id   AF-A0A7S2SRQ8-F1
#
_cell.length_a   1.000
_cell.length_b   1.000
_cell.length_c   1.000
_cell.angle_alpha   90.00
_cell.angle_beta   90.00
_cell.angle_gamma   90.00
#
_symmetry.space_group_name_H-M   'P 1'
#
loop_
_entity.id
_entity.type
_entity.pdbx_description
1 polymer ?
#
loop_
_entity_poly.entity_id
_entity_poly.type
_entity_poly.pdbx_seq_one_letter_code
_entity_poly.pdbx_strand_id
1 'polypeptide(L)'
;LHGATSLLFFRYRAAVFGQEEFCYGVLDHTTPVGTGRKWKEATAVFDIAKAHADLWMQPPSARVALMYDTDNIFSWQAQPQSTAFDFTSEALRLYPPFWG
;
A
#
# COMPACT_ATOMS: atom_id res chain seq x y z
N LEU A 1 5.43 -0.47 11.41
CA LEU A 1 4.02 -0.02 11.23
C LEU A 1 4.05 1.46 10.83
N HIS A 2 3.27 1.87 9.83
CA HIS A 2 3.26 3.25 9.30
C HIS A 2 2.13 4.14 9.86
N GLY A 3 1.46 3.70 10.94
CA GLY A 3 0.39 4.47 11.59
C GLY A 3 -1.02 4.27 11.04
N ALA A 4 -1.24 3.33 10.12
CA ALA A 4 -2.59 2.98 9.67
C ALA A 4 -3.38 2.33 10.81
N THR A 5 -4.48 2.95 11.24
CA THR A 5 -5.36 2.43 12.33
C THR A 5 -6.42 1.45 11.84
N SER A 6 -6.58 1.31 10.52
CA SER A 6 -7.54 0.42 9.89
C SER A 6 -6.99 -0.10 8.57
N LEU A 7 -7.32 -1.34 8.25
CA LEU A 7 -6.90 -2.01 7.02
C LEU A 7 -8.14 -2.62 6.35
N LEU A 8 -8.29 -2.34 5.05
CA LEU A 8 -9.35 -2.92 4.24
C LEU A 8 -8.72 -3.58 3.01
N PHE A 9 -9.05 -4.85 2.78
CA PHE A 9 -8.72 -5.51 1.53
C PHE A 9 -9.72 -5.08 0.46
N PHE A 10 -9.21 -4.52 -0.64
CA PHE A 10 -9.97 -4.38 -1.87
C PHE A 10 -9.65 -5.60 -2.75
N ARG A 11 -10.59 -6.48 -3.07
CA ARG A 11 -12.03 -6.57 -2.75
C ARG A 11 -12.35 -7.89 -2.05
N TYR A 12 -13.60 -8.09 -1.63
CA TYR A 12 -14.00 -9.37 -1.01
C TYR A 12 -13.91 -10.55 -1.99
N ARG A 13 -14.53 -10.41 -3.18
CA ARG A 13 -14.54 -11.43 -4.25
C ARG A 13 -14.28 -10.80 -5.61
N ALA A 14 -13.49 -11.47 -6.44
CA ALA A 14 -13.23 -11.06 -7.82
C ALA A 14 -14.55 -10.89 -8.62
N ALA A 15 -14.64 -9.83 -9.42
CA ALA A 15 -15.79 -9.63 -10.32
C ALA A 15 -15.79 -10.71 -11.40
N VAL A 16 -16.96 -11.14 -11.89
CA VAL A 16 -17.05 -12.16 -12.95
C VAL A 16 -17.12 -11.57 -14.37
N PHE A 17 -17.11 -10.25 -14.49
CA PHE A 17 -17.07 -9.51 -15.75
C PHE A 17 -16.59 -8.07 -15.52
N GLY A 18 -16.18 -7.40 -16.60
CA GLY A 18 -15.77 -5.99 -16.63
C GLY A 18 -14.25 -5.82 -16.60
N GLN A 19 -13.79 -4.57 -16.62
CA GLN A 19 -12.36 -4.23 -16.73
C GLN A 19 -11.52 -4.75 -15.53
N GLU A 20 -12.16 -5.01 -14.40
CA GLU A 20 -11.52 -5.49 -13.17
C GLU A 20 -11.75 -6.99 -12.90
N GLU A 21 -12.17 -7.78 -13.89
CA GLU A 21 -12.40 -9.23 -13.68
C GLU A 21 -11.15 -9.95 -13.17
N PHE A 22 -9.95 -9.51 -13.58
CA PHE A 22 -8.67 -10.04 -13.07
C PHE A 22 -8.13 -9.29 -11.84
N CYS A 23 -8.83 -8.29 -11.32
CA CYS A 23 -8.52 -7.66 -10.03
C CYS A 23 -9.07 -8.54 -8.89
N TYR A 24 -8.31 -9.56 -8.52
CA TYR A 24 -8.75 -10.56 -7.56
C TYR A 24 -8.91 -10.00 -6.15
N GLY A 25 -9.89 -10.56 -5.44
CA GLY A 25 -10.11 -10.28 -4.02
C GLY A 25 -9.47 -11.31 -3.08
N VAL A 26 -9.91 -11.26 -1.83
CA VAL A 26 -9.68 -12.30 -0.82
C VAL A 26 -10.18 -13.67 -1.33
N LEU A 27 -11.28 -13.65 -2.09
CA LEU A 27 -11.83 -14.79 -2.82
C LEU A 27 -11.70 -14.57 -4.33
N ASP A 28 -11.30 -15.61 -5.06
CA ASP A 28 -11.34 -15.62 -6.53
C ASP A 28 -12.78 -15.84 -7.01
N HIS A 29 -13.00 -15.95 -8.33
CA HIS A 29 -14.34 -16.12 -8.89
C HIS A 29 -15.10 -17.31 -8.26
N THR A 30 -14.40 -18.44 -8.08
CA THR A 30 -15.01 -19.70 -7.64
C THR A 30 -14.57 -20.16 -6.26
N THR A 31 -13.64 -19.47 -5.59
CA THR A 31 -13.15 -19.89 -4.26
C THR A 31 -14.32 -19.95 -3.26
N PRO A 32 -14.57 -21.10 -2.63
CA PRO A 32 -15.54 -21.17 -1.55
C PRO A 32 -15.13 -20.29 -0.37
N VAL A 33 -16.09 -19.67 0.29
CA VAL A 33 -15.85 -18.85 1.50
C VAL A 33 -15.21 -19.71 2.58
N GLY A 34 -14.27 -19.15 3.35
CA GLY A 34 -13.57 -19.91 4.39
C GLY A 34 -12.41 -20.77 3.88
N THR A 35 -12.16 -20.78 2.58
CA THR A 35 -11.16 -21.66 1.95
C THR A 35 -10.14 -20.88 1.12
N GLY A 36 -9.10 -21.59 0.68
CA GLY A 36 -8.03 -21.01 -0.12
C GLY A 36 -6.97 -20.28 0.71
N ARG A 37 -5.85 -19.99 0.06
CA ARG A 37 -4.68 -19.38 0.69
C ARG A 37 -4.94 -17.94 1.12
N LYS A 38 -5.49 -17.11 0.22
CA LYS A 38 -5.74 -15.68 0.47
C LYS A 38 -6.70 -15.43 1.63
N TRP A 39 -7.76 -16.23 1.77
CA TRP A 39 -8.65 -16.18 2.93
C TRP A 39 -7.91 -16.43 4.25
N LYS A 40 -7.10 -17.50 4.30
CA LYS A 40 -6.34 -17.88 5.49
C LYS A 40 -5.32 -16.82 5.88
N GLU A 41 -4.57 -16.29 4.90
CA GLU A 41 -3.60 -15.21 5.11
C GLU A 41 -4.29 -13.93 5.60
N ALA A 42 -5.40 -13.51 4.97
CA ALA A 42 -6.14 -12.32 5.42
C ALA A 42 -6.68 -12.48 6.85
N THR A 43 -7.22 -13.67 7.17
CA THR A 43 -7.70 -13.97 8.54
C THR A 43 -6.57 -13.89 9.55
N ALA A 44 -5.41 -14.50 9.24
CA ALA A 44 -4.25 -14.46 10.11
C ALA A 44 -3.74 -13.03 10.36
N VAL A 45 -3.76 -12.15 9.36
CA VAL A 45 -3.42 -10.72 9.52
C VAL A 45 -4.35 -10.05 10.53
N PHE A 46 -5.66 -10.28 10.44
CA PHE A 46 -6.61 -9.71 11.40
C PHE A 46 -6.46 -10.29 12.81
N ASP A 47 -6.13 -11.57 12.93
CA ASP A 47 -5.88 -12.20 14.23
C ASP A 47 -4.62 -11.64 14.90
N ILE A 48 -3.54 -11.45 14.12
CA ILE A 48 -2.31 -10.77 14.58
C ILE A 48 -2.62 -9.34 15.01
N ALA A 49 -3.37 -8.58 14.19
CA ALA A 49 -3.71 -7.19 14.50
C ALA A 49 -4.52 -7.09 15.81
N LYS A 50 -5.47 -8.01 16.05
CA LYS A 50 -6.25 -8.07 17.30
C LYS A 50 -5.37 -8.42 18.50
N ALA A 51 -4.50 -9.42 18.36
CA ALA A 51 -3.59 -9.84 19.42
C ALA A 51 -2.60 -8.75 19.83
N HIS A 52 -2.29 -7.82 18.93
CA HIS A 52 -1.35 -6.72 19.13
C HIS A 52 -2.01 -5.33 19.00
N ALA A 53 -3.29 -5.20 19.36
CA ALA A 53 -4.06 -3.97 19.16
C ALA A 53 -3.39 -2.73 19.77
N ASP A 54 -2.81 -2.84 20.97
CA ASP A 54 -2.14 -1.74 21.65
C ASP A 54 -0.89 -1.25 20.89
N LEU A 55 -0.12 -2.18 20.33
CA LEU A 55 1.05 -1.86 19.49
C LEU A 55 0.62 -1.25 18.15
N TRP A 56 -0.49 -1.74 17.60
CA TRP A 56 -1.04 -1.28 16.33
C TRP A 56 -1.48 0.19 16.39
N MET A 57 -2.02 0.61 17.53
CA MET A 57 -2.54 1.96 17.76
C MET A 57 -1.48 2.97 18.21
N GLN A 58 -0.21 2.58 18.34
CA GLN A 58 0.85 3.52 18.71
C GLN A 58 1.10 4.54 17.58
N PRO A 59 1.30 5.83 17.92
CA PRO A 59 1.63 6.84 16.93
C PRO A 59 3.00 6.52 16.29
N PRO A 60 3.15 6.70 14.96
CA PRO A 60 4.45 6.51 14.32
C PRO A 60 5.43 7.59 14.79
N SER A 61 6.70 7.20 14.94
CA SER A 61 7.79 8.11 15.30
C SER A 61 8.74 8.27 14.11
N ALA A 62 8.89 9.49 13.61
CA ALA A 62 9.82 9.83 12.53
C ALA A 62 10.87 10.83 13.02
N ARG A 63 12.14 10.61 12.64
CA ARG A 63 13.27 11.53 12.95
C ARG A 63 13.73 12.36 11.75
N VAL A 64 13.22 12.02 10.57
CA VAL A 64 13.58 12.61 9.28
C VAL A 64 12.29 12.97 8.57
N ALA A 65 12.31 14.08 7.82
CA ALA A 65 11.21 14.51 6.97
C ALA A 65 11.68 14.61 5.51
N LEU A 66 10.82 14.20 4.58
CA LEU A 66 11.00 14.42 3.14
C LEU A 66 10.05 15.53 2.72
N MET A 67 10.59 16.60 2.12
CA MET A 67 9.76 17.65 1.53
C MET A 67 9.26 17.18 0.16
N TYR A 68 7.95 16.96 0.06
CA TYR A 68 7.29 16.52 -1.17
C TYR A 68 6.30 17.60 -1.62
N ASP A 69 6.71 18.39 -2.63
CA ASP A 69 6.00 19.58 -3.07
C ASP A 69 5.36 19.37 -4.46
N THR A 70 4.05 19.57 -4.55
CA THR A 70 3.29 19.43 -5.80
C THR A 70 3.67 20.45 -6.85
N ASP A 71 4.00 21.68 -6.46
CA ASP A 71 4.37 22.73 -7.41
C ASP A 71 5.72 22.41 -8.07
N ASN A 72 6.68 21.93 -7.28
CA ASN A 72 7.94 21.40 -7.79
C ASN A 72 7.73 20.20 -8.72
N ILE A 73 6.85 19.25 -8.37
CA ILE A 73 6.53 18.09 -9.23
C ILE A 73 6.00 18.54 -10.59
N PHE A 74 5.03 19.45 -10.62
CA PHE A 74 4.49 19.96 -11.87
C PHE A 74 5.52 20.76 -12.68
N SER A 75 6.41 21.49 -12.01
CA SER A 75 7.51 22.20 -12.66
C SER A 75 8.45 21.24 -13.39
N TRP A 76 8.82 20.12 -12.76
CA TRP A 76 9.64 19.08 -13.40
C TRP A 76 8.91 18.32 -14.51
N GLN A 77 7.59 18.13 -14.41
CA GLN A 77 6.81 17.55 -15.51
C GLN A 77 6.77 18.46 -16.73
N ALA A 78 6.65 19.78 -16.52
CA ALA A 78 6.63 20.75 -17.60
C ALA A 78 7.99 20.88 -18.31
N GLN A 79 9.09 20.82 -17.55
CA GLN A 79 10.45 20.94 -18.07
C GLN A 79 11.41 19.94 -17.40
N PRO A 80 11.37 18.66 -17.78
CA PRO A 80 12.20 17.64 -17.14
C PRO A 80 13.69 17.76 -17.51
N GLN A 81 14.03 18.52 -18.57
CA GLN A 81 15.38 18.70 -19.14
C GLN A 81 16.08 17.41 -19.64
N SER A 82 15.64 16.24 -19.18
CA SER A 82 16.08 14.91 -19.58
C SER A 82 14.92 13.93 -19.51
N THR A 83 14.82 13.02 -20.46
CA THR A 83 13.83 11.92 -20.43
C THR A 83 14.15 10.86 -19.38
N ALA A 84 15.36 10.88 -18.82
CA ALA A 84 15.77 9.98 -17.74
C ALA A 84 15.43 10.52 -16.35
N PHE A 85 14.97 11.78 -16.23
CA PHE A 85 14.65 12.38 -14.94
C PHE A 85 13.17 12.16 -14.59
N ASP A 86 12.92 11.52 -13.44
CA ASP A 86 11.61 11.43 -12.81
C ASP A 86 11.71 11.86 -11.35
N PHE A 87 11.04 12.96 -11.00
CA PHE A 87 11.13 13.54 -9.66
C PHE A 87 10.70 12.55 -8.57
N THR A 88 9.61 11.81 -8.79
CA THR A 88 9.09 10.85 -7.81
C THR A 88 10.11 9.77 -7.51
N SER A 89 10.73 9.21 -8.55
CA SER A 89 11.77 8.19 -8.44
C SER A 89 12.99 8.71 -7.67
N GLU A 90 13.45 9.93 -7.96
CA GLU A 90 14.59 10.52 -7.23
C GLU A 90 14.26 10.81 -5.77
N ALA A 91 13.07 11.33 -5.47
CA ALA A 91 12.62 11.55 -4.10
C ALA A 91 12.53 10.22 -3.32
N LEU A 92 11.98 9.18 -3.96
CA LEU A 92 11.90 7.84 -3.36
C LEU A 92 13.26 7.17 -3.24
N ARG A 93 14.25 7.48 -4.08
CA ARG A 93 15.62 6.93 -3.95
C ARG A 93 16.29 7.30 -2.63
N LEU A 94 15.90 8.44 -2.05
CA LEU A 94 16.36 8.87 -0.73
C LEU A 94 15.67 8.09 0.41
N TYR A 95 14.52 7.46 0.18
CA TYR A 95 13.77 6.75 1.23
C TYR A 95 14.46 5.46 1.70
N PRO A 96 14.90 4.50 0.84
CA PRO A 96 15.53 3.26 1.28
C PRO A 96 16.75 3.42 2.19
N PRO A 97 17.70 4.36 1.96
CA PRO A 97 18.83 4.56 2.88
C PRO A 97 18.43 4.99 4.30
N PHE A 98 17.28 5.65 4.47
CA PHE A 98 16.73 5.99 5.79
C PHE A 98 15.78 4.93 6.33
N TRP A 99 15.49 3.89 5.55
CA TRP A 99 14.68 2.74 5.92
C TRP A 99 15.62 1.61 6.35
N GLY A 100 15.77 1.45 7.67
CA GLY A 100 16.59 0.39 8.27
C GLY A 100 16.06 -1.02 8.03
#